data_AF-A0A1B0D2N1-F1
#
_entry.id   AF-A0A1B0D2N1-F1
#
_cell.length_a   1.000
_cell.length_b   1.000
_cell.length_c   1.000
_cell.angle_alpha   90.00
_cell.angle_beta   90.00
_cell.angle_gamma   90.00
#
_symmetry.space_group_name_H-M   'P 1'
#
loop_
_entity.id
_entity.type
_entity.pdbx_description
1 polymer ?
#
loop_
_entity_poly.entity_id
_entity_poly.type
_entity_poly.pdbx_seq_one_letter_code
_entity_poly.pdbx_strand_id
1 'polypeptide(L)'
;MFVFALKTPKPTLHCPRLHGYFSHEDKGVCDKFYYCVDGKFNMITCPAGLVFNPKTGICTWPDEAQKAGCSSEDVFQFSCPKVDESVAQTHPRYADPDDCQYFYVCINGEVPRRNGCKIGQVFDDTQKRCEWVRKVPECADWYKDRLTDAQLDELENPKPASTRAPGSVPSRRKPVRKHSKQVEETEQ
;
A
#
# COMPACT_ATOMS: atom_id res chain seq x y z
N MET A 1 22.82 40.12 -4.46
CA MET A 1 21.86 39.31 -5.24
C MET A 1 22.60 38.03 -5.65
N PHE A 2 22.53 36.97 -4.85
CA PHE A 2 23.15 35.69 -5.22
C PHE A 2 22.20 34.97 -6.18
N VAL A 3 22.54 34.96 -7.46
CA VAL A 3 21.86 34.10 -8.44
C VAL A 3 22.38 32.69 -8.20
N PHE A 4 21.58 31.84 -7.56
CA PHE A 4 21.83 30.40 -7.59
C PHE A 4 21.66 29.95 -9.04
N ALA A 5 22.77 29.82 -9.77
CA ALA A 5 22.75 29.26 -11.12
C ALA A 5 22.30 27.80 -11.02
N LEU A 6 21.14 27.49 -11.58
CA LEU A 6 20.67 26.12 -11.72
C LEU A 6 21.69 25.36 -12.59
N LYS A 7 22.34 24.34 -12.03
CA LYS A 7 23.25 23.47 -12.78
C LYS A 7 22.50 22.86 -13.96
N THR A 8 23.14 22.79 -15.13
CA THR A 8 22.54 22.15 -16.30
C THR A 8 22.22 20.68 -15.99
N PRO A 9 21.02 20.18 -16.33
CA PRO A 9 20.68 18.79 -16.11
C PRO A 9 21.62 17.91 -16.93
N LYS A 10 22.20 16.89 -16.29
CA LYS A 10 23.01 15.85 -16.94
C LYS A 10 22.14 14.59 -17.06
N PRO A 11 21.42 14.40 -18.18
CA PRO A 11 20.58 13.23 -18.35
C PRO A 11 21.43 11.98 -18.58
N THR A 12 20.95 10.85 -18.06
CA THR A 12 21.44 9.50 -18.36
C THR A 12 20.23 8.61 -18.70
N LEU A 13 20.47 7.33 -19.00
CA LEU A 13 19.38 6.38 -19.28
C LEU A 13 18.35 6.38 -18.13
N HIS A 14 17.09 6.65 -18.48
CA HIS A 14 15.93 6.76 -17.56
C HIS A 14 16.00 7.82 -16.44
N CYS A 15 17.09 8.58 -16.37
CA CYS A 15 17.29 9.64 -15.39
C CYS A 15 17.43 10.99 -16.10
N PRO A 16 16.33 11.74 -16.28
CA PRO A 16 16.38 13.12 -16.75
C PRO A 16 17.30 14.03 -15.91
N ARG A 17 17.50 13.71 -14.62
CA ARG A 17 18.46 14.37 -13.72
C ARG A 17 19.20 13.33 -12.87
N LEU A 18 20.35 13.71 -12.31
CA LEU A 18 21.18 12.82 -11.50
C LEU A 18 20.45 12.20 -10.30
N HIS A 19 19.51 12.94 -9.71
CA HIS A 19 18.71 12.48 -8.57
C HIS A 19 17.23 12.76 -8.79
N GLY A 20 16.38 11.84 -8.33
CA GLY A 20 14.94 12.03 -8.30
C GLY A 20 14.15 10.79 -8.63
N TYR A 21 12.84 10.98 -8.74
CA TYR A 21 11.87 9.98 -9.15
C TYR A 21 11.29 10.38 -10.51
N PHE A 22 11.31 9.46 -11.47
CA PHE A 22 10.90 9.75 -12.84
C PHE A 22 9.96 8.67 -13.36
N SER A 23 8.98 9.07 -14.15
CA SER A 23 8.02 8.13 -14.74
C SER A 23 8.72 7.15 -15.67
N HIS A 24 8.11 5.99 -15.84
CA HIS A 24 8.46 5.09 -16.94
C HIS A 24 8.32 5.79 -18.31
N GLU A 25 9.14 5.36 -19.27
CA GLU A 25 9.22 5.96 -20.61
C GLU A 25 7.94 5.67 -21.42
N ASP A 26 7.49 4.42 -21.33
CA ASP A 26 6.20 4.00 -21.87
C ASP A 26 5.06 4.61 -21.04
N LYS A 27 4.16 5.33 -21.73
CA LYS A 27 2.99 5.95 -21.12
C LYS A 27 1.98 4.92 -20.60
N GLY A 28 1.91 3.73 -21.20
CA GLY A 28 1.04 2.63 -20.76
C GLY A 28 1.50 1.97 -19.47
N VAL A 29 2.75 2.18 -19.06
CA VAL A 29 3.25 1.68 -17.78
C VAL A 29 2.94 2.70 -16.68
N CYS A 30 1.94 2.39 -15.86
CA CYS A 30 1.39 3.29 -14.85
C CYS A 30 1.99 3.06 -13.46
N ASP A 31 2.35 1.83 -13.16
CA ASP A 31 2.78 1.35 -11.86
C ASP A 31 4.31 1.34 -11.69
N LYS A 32 5.10 1.66 -12.73
CA LYS A 32 6.56 1.67 -12.62
C LYS A 32 7.17 3.06 -12.73
N PHE A 33 8.26 3.25 -12.01
CA PHE A 33 9.04 4.48 -12.03
C PHE A 33 10.52 4.20 -11.77
N TYR A 34 11.35 5.19 -12.05
CA TYR A 34 12.79 5.14 -11.86
C TYR A 34 13.20 6.00 -10.67
N TYR A 35 13.93 5.41 -9.74
CA TYR A 35 14.63 6.12 -8.68
C TYR A 35 16.10 6.28 -9.06
N CYS A 36 16.54 7.54 -9.22
CA CYS A 36 17.88 7.87 -9.69
C CYS A 36 18.76 8.41 -8.56
N VAL A 37 20.00 7.92 -8.52
CA VAL A 37 21.08 8.43 -7.68
C VAL A 37 22.36 8.51 -8.51
N ASP A 38 22.95 9.70 -8.61
CA ASP A 38 24.13 9.97 -9.44
C ASP A 38 24.00 9.49 -10.90
N GLY A 39 22.78 9.59 -11.45
CA GLY A 39 22.46 9.16 -12.82
C GLY A 39 22.35 7.65 -13.01
N LYS A 40 22.37 6.86 -11.93
CA LYS A 40 22.06 5.42 -11.95
C LYS A 40 20.63 5.19 -11.48
N PHE A 41 19.83 4.49 -12.27
CA PHE A 41 18.43 4.21 -11.94
C PHE A 41 18.25 2.85 -11.25
N ASN A 42 17.23 2.76 -10.42
CA ASN A 42 16.56 1.53 -10.04
C ASN A 42 15.10 1.63 -10.48
N MET A 43 14.57 0.60 -11.13
CA MET A 43 13.15 0.55 -11.47
C MET A 43 12.36 0.00 -10.28
N ILE A 44 11.36 0.75 -9.83
CA ILE A 44 10.49 0.40 -8.70
C ILE A 44 9.08 0.23 -9.23
N THR A 45 8.39 -0.81 -8.76
CA THR A 45 6.97 -1.07 -9.04
C THR A 45 6.15 -0.62 -7.84
N CYS A 46 5.10 0.16 -8.09
CA CYS A 46 4.13 0.60 -7.11
C CYS A 46 3.37 -0.61 -6.54
N PRO A 47 2.84 -0.51 -5.30
CA PRO A 47 1.89 -1.47 -4.80
C PRO A 47 0.71 -1.67 -5.77
N ALA A 48 0.15 -2.88 -5.79
CA ALA A 48 -0.92 -3.23 -6.71
C ALA A 48 -2.07 -2.21 -6.67
N GLY A 49 -2.49 -1.74 -7.86
CA GLY A 49 -3.55 -0.76 -8.02
C GLY A 49 -3.16 0.70 -7.81
N LEU A 50 -1.89 1.00 -7.55
CA LEU A 50 -1.39 2.37 -7.45
C LEU A 50 -0.59 2.78 -8.69
N VAL A 51 -0.65 4.08 -8.99
CA VAL A 51 0.00 4.72 -10.14
C VAL A 51 1.05 5.70 -9.63
N PHE A 52 2.22 5.71 -10.28
CA PHE A 52 3.24 6.68 -9.95
C PHE A 52 2.82 8.09 -10.36
N ASN A 53 2.82 9.02 -9.41
CA ASN A 53 2.57 10.43 -9.65
C ASN A 53 3.92 11.18 -9.76
N PRO A 54 4.35 11.62 -10.96
CA PRO A 54 5.62 12.32 -11.14
C PRO A 54 5.68 13.71 -10.50
N LYS A 55 4.53 14.32 -10.16
CA LYS A 55 4.50 15.64 -9.51
C LYS A 55 4.87 15.53 -8.02
N THR A 56 4.40 14.47 -7.36
CA THR A 56 4.64 14.24 -5.93
C THR A 56 5.77 13.25 -5.66
N GLY A 57 6.15 12.44 -6.65
CA GLY A 57 7.19 11.43 -6.54
C GLY A 57 6.78 10.19 -5.74
N ILE A 58 5.47 9.96 -5.56
CA ILE A 58 4.93 8.82 -4.80
C ILE A 58 3.91 8.03 -5.63
N CYS A 59 3.69 6.78 -5.26
CA CYS A 59 2.58 5.98 -5.78
C CYS A 59 1.28 6.40 -5.08
N THR A 60 0.27 6.77 -5.84
CA THR A 60 -1.06 7.11 -5.32
C THR A 60 -2.16 6.50 -6.19
N TRP A 61 -3.42 6.68 -5.82
CA TRP A 61 -4.55 6.19 -6.59
C TRP A 61 -4.59 6.80 -8.00
N PRO A 62 -5.06 6.06 -9.02
CA PRO A 62 -5.10 6.54 -10.40
C PRO A 62 -5.80 7.91 -10.57
N ASP A 63 -6.93 8.10 -9.86
CA ASP A 63 -7.73 9.33 -9.83
C ASP A 63 -6.99 10.54 -9.24
N GLU A 64 -6.07 10.29 -8.29
CA GLU A 64 -5.22 11.32 -7.69
C GLU A 64 -3.94 11.57 -8.49
N ALA A 65 -3.39 10.54 -9.12
CA ALA A 65 -2.18 10.64 -9.93
C ALA A 65 -2.43 11.47 -11.20
N GLN A 66 -3.65 11.39 -11.76
CA GLN A 66 -4.07 12.10 -12.97
C GLN A 66 -3.07 11.93 -14.13
N LYS A 67 -2.44 10.75 -14.20
CA LYS A 67 -1.53 10.38 -15.29
C LYS A 67 -2.37 10.00 -16.50
N ALA A 68 -2.14 10.67 -17.63
CA ALA A 68 -2.85 10.37 -18.87
C ALA A 68 -2.65 8.91 -19.29
N GLY A 69 -3.74 8.20 -19.60
CA GLY A 69 -3.73 6.77 -19.95
C GLY A 69 -3.56 5.82 -18.77
N CYS A 70 -3.79 6.31 -17.55
CA CYS A 70 -3.73 5.53 -16.31
C CYS A 70 -4.94 5.87 -15.44
N SER A 71 -6.14 5.92 -16.01
CA SER A 71 -7.37 6.02 -15.19
C SER A 71 -7.57 4.74 -14.37
N SER A 72 -8.46 4.78 -13.38
CA SER A 72 -8.76 3.59 -12.59
C SER A 72 -9.32 2.48 -13.46
N GLU A 73 -10.15 2.81 -14.44
CA GLU A 73 -10.71 1.89 -15.42
C GLU A 73 -9.62 1.27 -16.30
N ASP A 74 -8.61 2.05 -16.73
CA ASP A 74 -7.48 1.54 -17.52
C ASP A 74 -6.60 0.58 -16.71
N VAL A 75 -6.34 0.93 -15.45
CA VAL A 75 -5.46 0.16 -14.55
C VAL A 75 -6.10 -1.15 -14.13
N PHE A 76 -7.40 -1.13 -13.83
CA PHE A 76 -8.13 -2.29 -13.35
C PHE A 76 -8.88 -3.07 -14.44
N GLN A 77 -8.99 -2.54 -15.66
CA GLN A 77 -9.79 -3.11 -16.75
C GLN A 77 -11.23 -3.41 -16.30
N PHE A 78 -11.77 -2.59 -15.41
CA PHE A 78 -13.08 -2.74 -14.81
C PHE A 78 -13.81 -1.40 -14.82
N SER A 79 -15.11 -1.44 -15.13
CA SER A 79 -15.98 -0.27 -15.14
C SER A 79 -17.09 -0.43 -14.12
N CYS A 80 -17.30 0.60 -13.29
CA CYS A 80 -18.36 0.61 -12.30
C CYS A 80 -19.75 0.51 -12.95
N PRO A 81 -20.60 -0.43 -12.51
CA PRO A 81 -22.00 -0.49 -12.95
C PRO A 81 -22.73 0.84 -12.66
N LYS A 82 -23.53 1.29 -13.62
CA LYS A 82 -24.34 2.50 -13.47
C LYS A 82 -25.49 2.24 -12.50
N VAL A 83 -25.60 3.09 -11.49
CA VAL A 83 -26.60 3.02 -10.43
C VAL A 83 -27.16 4.42 -10.15
N ASP A 84 -28.28 4.47 -9.43
CA ASP A 84 -28.86 5.74 -8.99
C ASP A 84 -27.93 6.50 -8.03
N GLU A 85 -28.06 7.81 -7.98
CA GLU A 85 -27.20 8.71 -7.20
C GLU A 85 -27.15 8.34 -5.71
N SER A 86 -28.30 7.95 -5.13
CA SER A 86 -28.38 7.52 -3.73
C SER A 86 -27.54 6.28 -3.45
N VAL A 87 -27.48 5.34 -4.40
CA VAL A 87 -26.64 4.13 -4.31
C VAL A 87 -25.19 4.49 -4.55
N ALA A 88 -24.90 5.35 -5.54
CA ALA A 88 -23.56 5.80 -5.87
C ALA A 88 -22.86 6.45 -4.65
N GLN A 89 -23.58 7.24 -3.87
CA GLN A 89 -23.08 7.86 -2.63
C GLN A 89 -22.68 6.85 -1.55
N THR A 90 -23.20 5.62 -1.58
CA THR A 90 -22.80 4.54 -0.65
C THR A 90 -21.50 3.84 -1.03
N HIS A 91 -20.91 4.21 -2.17
CA HIS A 91 -19.74 3.56 -2.76
C HIS A 91 -19.95 2.04 -2.94
N PRO A 92 -20.84 1.63 -3.86
CA PRO A 92 -21.25 0.25 -4.00
C PRO A 92 -20.05 -0.65 -4.33
N ARG A 93 -20.19 -1.93 -3.95
CA ARG A 93 -19.14 -2.95 -4.08
C ARG A 93 -19.56 -4.01 -5.09
N TYR A 94 -18.58 -4.54 -5.82
CA TYR A 94 -18.80 -5.55 -6.84
C TYR A 94 -17.68 -6.58 -6.80
N ALA A 95 -18.00 -7.86 -6.94
CA ALA A 95 -17.00 -8.90 -7.06
C ALA A 95 -16.00 -8.63 -8.20
N ASP A 96 -14.75 -9.00 -7.99
CA ASP A 96 -13.79 -9.12 -9.08
C ASP A 96 -14.11 -10.38 -9.89
N PRO A 97 -14.27 -10.29 -11.22
CA PRO A 97 -14.65 -11.43 -12.06
C PRO A 97 -13.57 -12.52 -12.17
N ASP A 98 -12.32 -12.17 -11.93
CA ASP A 98 -11.17 -13.05 -12.13
C ASP A 98 -10.56 -13.54 -10.81
N ASP A 99 -10.92 -12.92 -9.68
CA ASP A 99 -10.32 -13.20 -8.38
C ASP A 99 -11.32 -13.11 -7.22
N CYS A 100 -11.77 -14.27 -6.73
CA CYS A 100 -12.70 -14.36 -5.61
C CYS A 100 -12.23 -13.66 -4.32
N GLN A 101 -10.92 -13.46 -4.11
CA GLN A 101 -10.42 -12.74 -2.93
C GLN A 101 -10.62 -11.23 -3.04
N TYR A 102 -10.75 -10.68 -4.25
CA TYR A 102 -10.81 -9.25 -4.49
C TYR A 102 -12.20 -8.78 -4.90
N PHE A 103 -12.41 -7.48 -4.77
CA PHE A 103 -13.64 -6.80 -5.14
C PHE A 103 -13.33 -5.34 -5.47
N TYR A 104 -14.22 -4.70 -6.21
CA TYR A 104 -14.15 -3.29 -6.53
C TYR A 104 -15.07 -2.49 -5.62
N VAL A 105 -14.56 -1.37 -5.09
CA VAL A 105 -15.35 -0.32 -4.47
C VAL A 105 -15.47 0.83 -5.48
N CYS A 106 -16.69 1.16 -5.87
CA CYS A 106 -16.95 2.23 -6.83
C CYS A 106 -17.19 3.55 -6.11
N ILE A 107 -16.16 4.39 -6.03
CA ILE A 107 -16.25 5.71 -5.40
C ILE A 107 -17.21 6.58 -6.21
N ASN A 108 -18.24 7.09 -5.52
CA ASN A 108 -19.39 7.79 -6.11
C ASN A 108 -20.02 7.05 -7.31
N GLY A 109 -19.96 5.71 -7.34
CA GLY A 109 -20.50 4.91 -8.44
C GLY A 109 -19.73 5.01 -9.77
N GLU A 110 -18.59 5.70 -9.80
CA GLU A 110 -17.85 5.95 -11.05
C GLU A 110 -16.43 5.38 -11.01
N VAL A 111 -15.66 5.68 -9.96
CA VAL A 111 -14.22 5.35 -9.93
C VAL A 111 -13.98 4.03 -9.20
N PRO A 112 -13.54 2.96 -9.90
CA PRO A 112 -13.27 1.68 -9.26
C PRO A 112 -11.97 1.70 -8.46
N ARG A 113 -12.01 1.12 -7.26
CA ARG A 113 -10.82 0.81 -6.45
C ARG A 113 -10.82 -0.66 -6.07
N ARG A 114 -9.76 -1.37 -6.44
CA ARG A 114 -9.62 -2.80 -6.13
C ARG A 114 -9.18 -2.99 -4.69
N ASN A 115 -9.96 -3.75 -3.94
CA ASN A 115 -9.72 -4.08 -2.54
C ASN A 115 -9.74 -5.60 -2.36
N GLY A 116 -9.03 -6.10 -1.34
CA GLY A 116 -8.93 -7.53 -1.05
C GLY A 116 -9.58 -7.88 0.28
N CYS A 117 -10.22 -9.05 0.32
CA CYS A 117 -10.59 -9.72 1.55
C CYS A 117 -9.36 -10.30 2.25
N LYS A 118 -9.51 -10.58 3.55
CA LYS A 118 -8.44 -11.28 4.30
C LYS A 118 -8.17 -12.64 3.66
N ILE A 119 -6.95 -13.12 3.80
CA ILE A 119 -6.60 -14.47 3.35
C ILE A 119 -7.55 -15.51 3.99
N GLY A 120 -8.05 -16.44 3.19
CA GLY A 120 -9.09 -17.41 3.57
C GLY A 120 -10.53 -16.90 3.41
N GLN A 121 -10.73 -15.61 3.16
CA GLN A 121 -12.02 -15.02 2.83
C GLN A 121 -12.09 -14.70 1.32
N VAL A 122 -13.32 -14.67 0.83
CA VAL A 122 -13.70 -14.28 -0.54
C VAL A 122 -14.82 -13.26 -0.47
N PHE A 123 -15.02 -12.51 -1.54
CA PHE A 123 -16.11 -11.53 -1.60
C PHE A 123 -17.43 -12.22 -1.96
N ASP A 124 -18.42 -12.14 -1.08
CA ASP A 124 -19.80 -12.57 -1.35
C ASP A 124 -20.52 -11.42 -2.06
N ASP A 125 -20.79 -11.58 -3.36
CA ASP A 125 -21.45 -10.55 -4.17
C ASP A 125 -22.93 -10.38 -3.83
N THR A 126 -23.57 -11.38 -3.22
CA THR A 126 -24.98 -11.27 -2.80
C THR A 126 -25.09 -10.43 -1.55
N GLN A 127 -24.20 -10.65 -0.58
CA GLN A 127 -24.18 -9.92 0.70
C GLN A 127 -23.33 -8.64 0.67
N LYS A 128 -22.57 -8.41 -0.41
CA LYS A 128 -21.69 -7.26 -0.64
C LYS A 128 -20.62 -7.10 0.45
N ARG A 129 -20.08 -8.22 0.93
CA ARG A 129 -19.06 -8.27 2.02
C ARG A 129 -18.13 -9.47 1.89
N CYS A 130 -16.97 -9.38 2.54
CA CYS A 130 -16.09 -10.53 2.69
C CYS A 130 -16.71 -11.58 3.60
N GLU A 131 -16.66 -12.84 3.20
CA GLU A 131 -17.11 -14.00 3.95
C GLU A 131 -16.11 -15.15 3.77
N TRP A 132 -16.13 -16.11 4.69
CA TRP A 132 -15.26 -17.29 4.60
C TRP A 132 -15.55 -18.09 3.33
N VAL A 133 -14.49 -18.51 2.65
CA VAL A 133 -14.56 -19.20 1.35
C VAL A 133 -15.56 -20.36 1.32
N ARG A 134 -15.62 -21.16 2.39
CA ARG A 134 -16.52 -22.31 2.53
C ARG A 134 -18.02 -21.97 2.54
N LYS A 135 -18.39 -20.71 2.78
CA LYS A 135 -19.78 -20.25 2.84
C LYS A 135 -20.24 -19.58 1.55
N VAL A 136 -19.34 -19.37 0.60
CA VAL A 136 -19.62 -18.73 -0.69
C VAL A 136 -19.47 -19.82 -1.77
N PRO A 137 -20.56 -20.50 -2.16
CA PRO A 137 -20.48 -21.72 -2.97
C PRO A 137 -19.77 -21.54 -4.31
N GLU A 138 -19.93 -20.37 -4.95
CA GLU A 138 -19.29 -20.05 -6.23
C GLU A 138 -17.77 -19.95 -6.16
N CYS A 139 -17.23 -19.68 -4.97
CA CYS A 139 -15.80 -19.51 -4.71
C CYS A 139 -15.24 -20.54 -3.72
N ALA A 140 -16.02 -21.58 -3.35
CA ALA A 140 -15.67 -22.54 -2.29
C ALA A 140 -14.29 -23.20 -2.47
N ASP A 141 -13.84 -23.31 -3.72
CA ASP A 141 -12.62 -24.00 -4.12
C ASP A 141 -11.42 -23.06 -4.33
N TRP A 142 -11.62 -21.74 -4.21
CA TRP A 142 -10.64 -20.72 -4.58
C TRP A 142 -9.26 -20.87 -3.90
N TYR A 143 -9.23 -21.32 -2.66
CA TYR A 143 -7.99 -21.48 -1.89
C TYR A 143 -7.41 -22.90 -1.89
N LYS A 144 -8.04 -23.89 -2.53
CA LYS A 144 -7.63 -25.31 -2.43
C LYS A 144 -6.17 -25.56 -2.82
N ASP A 145 -5.64 -24.81 -3.79
CA ASP A 145 -4.25 -24.94 -4.24
C ASP A 145 -3.26 -24.05 -3.47
N ARG A 146 -3.77 -23.15 -2.61
CA ARG A 146 -2.98 -22.14 -1.89
C ARG A 146 -2.88 -22.42 -0.40
N LEU A 147 -3.89 -23.05 0.18
CA LEU A 147 -4.01 -23.32 1.62
C LEU A 147 -4.63 -24.70 1.85
N THR A 148 -4.18 -25.37 2.90
CA THR A 148 -4.81 -26.59 3.42
C THR A 148 -6.04 -26.26 4.26
N ASP A 149 -6.97 -27.21 4.41
CA ASP A 149 -8.15 -27.05 5.26
C ASP A 149 -7.79 -26.67 6.71
N ALA A 150 -6.70 -27.22 7.24
CA ALA A 150 -6.20 -26.90 8.58
C ALA A 150 -5.70 -25.45 8.69
N GLN A 151 -5.00 -24.94 7.67
CA GLN A 151 -4.57 -23.54 7.64
C GLN A 151 -5.77 -22.59 7.53
N LEU A 152 -6.79 -22.97 6.76
CA LEU A 152 -8.01 -22.18 6.63
C LEU A 152 -8.79 -22.14 7.95
N ASP A 153 -8.90 -23.27 8.66
CA ASP A 153 -9.52 -23.33 9.98
C ASP A 153 -8.77 -22.48 11.01
N GLU A 154 -7.44 -22.48 10.99
CA GLU A 154 -6.63 -21.63 11.87
C GLU A 154 -6.84 -20.13 11.61
N LEU A 155 -7.08 -19.75 10.34
CA LEU A 155 -7.40 -18.37 9.97
C LEU A 155 -8.80 -17.96 10.45
N GLU A 156 -9.79 -18.87 10.36
CA GLU A 156 -11.16 -18.60 10.79
C GLU A 156 -11.31 -18.60 12.32
N ASN A 157 -10.61 -19.50 12.98
CA ASN A 157 -10.67 -19.74 14.41
C ASN A 157 -9.28 -19.52 15.06
N PRO A 158 -8.78 -18.28 15.06
CA PRO A 158 -7.47 -18.00 15.63
C PRO A 158 -7.47 -18.33 17.12
N LYS A 159 -6.49 -19.13 17.54
CA LYS A 159 -6.30 -19.42 18.97
C LYS A 159 -6.10 -18.10 19.73
N PRO A 160 -6.67 -17.96 20.94
CA PRO A 160 -6.43 -16.78 21.75
C PRO A 160 -4.92 -16.61 21.91
N ALA A 161 -4.42 -15.42 21.59
CA ALA A 161 -3.01 -15.12 21.73
C ALA A 161 -2.61 -15.43 23.16
N SER A 162 -1.77 -16.45 23.35
CA SER A 162 -1.17 -16.76 24.64
C SER A 162 -0.49 -15.47 25.10
N THR A 163 -1.08 -14.82 26.10
CA THR A 163 -0.44 -13.70 26.79
C THR A 163 0.91 -14.21 27.24
N ARG A 164 1.99 -13.76 26.60
CA ARG A 164 3.28 -13.74 27.30
C ARG A 164 3.00 -12.95 28.58
N ALA A 165 3.06 -13.62 29.72
CA ALA A 165 2.84 -13.00 31.00
C ALA A 165 3.65 -11.70 31.08
N PRO A 166 3.08 -10.57 31.50
CA PRO A 166 3.85 -9.38 31.79
C PRO A 166 4.67 -9.65 33.06
N GLY A 167 5.90 -10.17 32.90
CA GLY A 167 6.64 -10.68 34.04
C GLY A 167 8.11 -10.96 33.79
N SER A 168 8.88 -9.90 33.53
CA SER A 168 10.25 -9.63 34.05
C SER A 168 11.05 -8.77 33.06
N VAL A 169 10.74 -7.48 33.02
CA VAL A 169 11.76 -6.49 32.63
C VAL A 169 12.73 -6.41 33.81
N PRO A 170 14.03 -6.69 33.66
CA PRO A 170 14.99 -6.46 34.72
C PRO A 170 14.98 -4.96 35.03
N SER A 171 14.64 -4.61 36.27
CA SER A 171 14.65 -3.22 36.75
C SER A 171 16.05 -2.63 36.55
N ARG A 172 16.22 -1.80 35.52
CA ARG A 172 17.42 -1.02 35.29
C ARG A 172 17.47 0.05 36.39
N ARG A 173 18.10 -0.28 37.52
CA ARG A 173 18.40 0.68 38.59
C ARG A 173 19.13 1.87 37.97
N LYS A 174 18.54 3.07 38.07
CA LYS A 174 19.22 4.34 37.73
C LYS A 174 20.45 4.47 38.63
N PRO A 175 21.62 4.88 38.10
CA PRO A 175 22.75 5.20 38.95
C PRO A 175 22.42 6.43 39.78
N VAL A 176 22.60 6.34 41.10
CA VAL A 176 22.54 7.48 42.00
C VAL A 176 23.74 8.37 41.69
N ARG A 177 23.48 9.60 41.25
CA ARG A 177 24.50 10.66 41.11
C ARG A 177 25.03 10.98 42.51
N LYS A 178 26.27 10.56 42.82
CA LYS A 178 26.98 11.04 44.01
C LYS A 178 27.30 12.53 43.80
N HIS A 179 26.77 13.35 44.69
CA HIS A 179 27.11 14.77 44.81
C HIS A 179 28.48 14.85 45.51
N SER A 180 29.54 15.16 44.76
CA SER A 180 30.85 15.46 45.35
C SER A 180 30.85 16.92 45.79
N LYS A 181 30.97 17.15 47.09
CA LYS A 181 31.19 18.47 47.69
C LYS A 181 32.54 19.03 47.26
N GLN A 182 32.55 20.34 47.03
CA GLN A 182 33.72 21.19 46.81
C GLN A 182 34.72 21.11 47.98
N VAL A 183 36.00 21.23 47.67
CA VAL A 183 37.02 21.75 48.59
C VAL A 183 37.82 22.80 47.83
N GLU A 184 37.86 24.00 48.42
CA GLU A 184 38.62 25.20 48.03
C GLU A 184 40.14 25.01 48.10
N GLU A 185 40.81 25.83 47.27
CA GLU A 185 42.16 26.41 47.30
C GLU A 185 43.22 25.93 48.31
N THR A 186 44.45 25.70 47.82
CA THR A 186 45.64 26.49 48.23
C THR A 186 46.88 26.22 47.34
N GLU A 187 47.47 27.32 46.86
CA GLU A 187 48.90 27.66 46.63
C GLU A 187 49.93 26.56 46.26
N GLN A 188 50.52 26.66 45.06
CA GLN A 188 51.83 27.31 44.78
C GLN A 188 52.17 27.26 43.29
#